data_AF-A0A392R825-F1
#
_entry.id   AF-A0A392R825-F1
#
_cell.length_a   1.000
_cell.length_b   1.000
_cell.length_c   1.000
_cell.angle_alpha   90.00
_cell.angle_beta   90.00
_cell.angle_gamma   90.00
#
_symmetry.space_group_name_H-M   'P 1'
#
loop_
_entity.id
_entity.type
_entity.pdbx_description
1 polymer ?
#
loop_
_entity_poly.entity_id
_entity_poly.type
_entity_poly.pdbx_seq_one_letter_code
_entity_poly.pdbx_strand_id
1 'polypeptide(L)'
;MSCRMVFGKKYMDKDLDEKGFKGVMQEGMHLAAKPNIGDYIPYLGPFDLQGLTRRMKAVGKIFDDFFEKIIDEHIQSDNKDDKNKDFVDVMLSFVGTEESEYRIERPNIKAIML
;
A
#
# COMPACT_ATOMS: atom_id res chain seq x y z
N MET A 1 -11.96 8.55 -7.28
CA MET A 1 -12.58 9.15 -6.07
C MET A 1 -11.83 8.69 -4.82
N SER A 2 -11.60 7.39 -4.66
CA SER A 2 -10.89 6.79 -3.52
C SER A 2 -9.53 7.44 -3.21
N CYS A 3 -8.64 7.63 -4.21
CA CYS A 3 -7.31 8.20 -3.95
C CYS A 3 -7.34 9.59 -3.27
N ARG A 4 -8.31 10.45 -3.60
CA ARG A 4 -8.41 11.78 -2.98
C ARG A 4 -8.88 11.71 -1.52
N MET A 5 -9.71 10.74 -1.19
CA MET A 5 -10.19 10.55 0.20
C MET A 5 -9.14 9.86 1.06
N VAL A 6 -8.38 8.92 0.47
CA VAL A 6 -7.38 8.16 1.23
C VAL A 6 -6.06 8.93 1.34
N PHE A 7 -5.61 9.59 0.27
CA PHE A 7 -4.25 10.15 0.17
C PHE A 7 -4.22 11.68 0.00
N GLY A 8 -5.36 12.36 0.19
CA GLY A 8 -5.48 13.82 0.06
C GLY A 8 -5.43 14.38 -1.36
N LYS A 9 -4.85 13.65 -2.31
CA LYS A 9 -4.68 14.10 -3.70
C LYS A 9 -5.01 13.02 -4.73
N LYS A 10 -5.21 13.46 -5.98
CA LYS A 10 -5.37 12.56 -7.12
C LYS A 10 -4.00 12.18 -7.64
N TYR A 11 -3.78 10.88 -7.81
CA TYR A 11 -2.63 10.35 -8.52
C TYR A 11 -3.03 10.01 -9.95
N MET A 12 -2.15 10.36 -10.87
CA MET A 12 -2.22 10.02 -12.28
C MET A 12 -1.50 8.70 -12.52
N ASP A 13 -1.73 8.12 -13.69
CA ASP A 13 -1.13 6.85 -14.07
C ASP A 13 0.40 6.90 -13.97
N LYS A 14 1.03 8.05 -14.23
CA LYS A 14 2.49 8.22 -14.22
C LYS A 14 3.15 8.29 -12.82
N ASP A 15 2.37 8.29 -11.75
CA ASP A 15 2.90 8.61 -10.40
C ASP A 15 3.41 7.39 -9.63
N LEU A 16 3.15 6.17 -10.12
CA LEU A 16 3.49 4.92 -9.43
C LEU A 16 4.78 4.28 -9.94
N ASP A 17 4.81 3.92 -11.22
CA ASP A 17 5.93 3.24 -11.88
C ASP A 17 5.79 3.34 -13.42
N GLU A 18 6.74 2.80 -14.19
CA GLU A 18 6.70 2.75 -15.66
C GLU A 18 5.42 2.09 -16.21
N LYS A 19 4.88 1.09 -15.48
CA LYS A 19 3.61 0.41 -15.81
C LYS A 19 2.36 1.26 -15.54
N GLY A 20 2.53 2.32 -14.76
CA GLY A 20 1.50 3.21 -14.29
C GLY A 20 0.52 2.65 -13.25
N PHE A 21 -0.19 3.55 -12.56
CA PHE A 21 -1.13 3.22 -11.48
C PHE A 21 -2.12 2.13 -11.89
N LYS A 22 -2.74 2.26 -13.05
CA LYS A 22 -3.73 1.30 -13.56
C LYS A 22 -3.08 -0.05 -13.87
N GLY A 23 -1.89 -0.04 -14.46
CA GLY A 23 -1.17 -1.26 -14.82
C GLY A 23 -0.74 -2.06 -13.59
N VAL A 24 -0.17 -1.39 -12.58
CA VAL A 24 0.24 -2.02 -11.32
C VAL A 24 -0.97 -2.58 -10.58
N MET A 25 -2.08 -1.85 -10.52
CA MET A 25 -3.33 -2.34 -9.91
C MET A 25 -3.91 -3.55 -10.63
N GLN A 26 -3.94 -3.54 -11.96
CA GLN A 26 -4.42 -4.69 -12.74
C GLN A 26 -3.53 -5.91 -12.55
N GLU A 27 -2.21 -5.74 -12.50
CA GLU A 27 -1.29 -6.84 -12.23
C GLU A 27 -1.47 -7.39 -10.81
N GLY A 28 -1.59 -6.53 -9.80
CA GLY A 28 -1.86 -6.92 -8.42
C GLY A 28 -3.15 -7.74 -8.29
N MET A 29 -4.27 -7.24 -8.85
CA MET A 29 -5.54 -7.97 -8.85
C MET A 29 -5.46 -9.30 -9.60
N HIS A 30 -4.76 -9.35 -10.75
CA HIS A 30 -4.59 -10.58 -11.50
C HIS A 30 -3.79 -11.62 -10.72
N LEU A 31 -2.71 -11.21 -10.05
CA LEU A 31 -1.89 -12.10 -9.22
C LEU A 31 -2.65 -12.59 -7.99
N ALA A 32 -3.44 -11.72 -7.35
CA ALA A 32 -4.23 -12.07 -6.16
C ALA A 32 -5.39 -13.04 -6.48
N ALA A 33 -6.00 -12.92 -7.65
CA ALA A 33 -7.09 -13.79 -8.07
C ALA A 33 -6.62 -15.12 -8.68
N LYS A 34 -5.33 -15.26 -9.01
CA LYS A 34 -4.81 -16.45 -9.69
C LYS A 34 -4.49 -17.56 -8.68
N PRO A 35 -5.00 -18.79 -8.86
CA PRO A 35 -4.70 -19.89 -7.96
C PRO A 35 -3.20 -20.25 -8.02
N ASN A 36 -2.60 -20.37 -6.84
CA ASN A 36 -1.21 -20.78 -6.67
C ASN A 36 -1.14 -22.22 -6.15
N ILE A 37 -0.53 -23.12 -6.93
CA ILE A 37 -0.33 -24.53 -6.59
C ILE A 37 0.45 -24.67 -5.27
N GLY A 38 1.37 -23.74 -4.99
CA GLY A 38 2.11 -23.71 -3.72
C GLY A 38 1.23 -23.57 -2.49
N ASP A 39 0.05 -22.95 -2.62
CA ASP A 39 -0.90 -22.77 -1.52
C ASP A 39 -1.74 -24.04 -1.28
N TYR A 40 -1.93 -24.88 -2.31
CA TYR A 40 -2.66 -26.15 -2.22
C TYR A 40 -1.75 -27.34 -1.88
N ILE A 41 -0.48 -27.27 -2.29
CA ILE A 41 0.53 -28.32 -2.08
C ILE A 41 1.74 -27.69 -1.38
N PRO A 42 1.80 -27.70 -0.04
CA PRO A 42 2.82 -26.96 0.73
C PRO A 42 4.27 -27.31 0.36
N TYR A 43 4.53 -28.56 -0.03
CA TYR A 43 5.88 -29.00 -0.44
C TYR A 43 6.38 -28.32 -1.72
N LEU A 44 5.48 -27.80 -2.56
CA LEU A 44 5.83 -27.08 -3.79
C LEU A 44 5.93 -25.57 -3.59
N GLY A 45 5.47 -25.05 -2.44
CA GLY A 45 5.48 -23.61 -2.12
C GLY A 45 6.85 -22.94 -2.28
N PRO A 46 7.94 -23.49 -1.71
CA PRO A 46 9.28 -22.89 -1.81
C PRO A 46 9.81 -22.78 -3.25
N PHE A 47 9.33 -23.60 -4.18
CA PHE A 47 9.79 -23.61 -5.56
C PHE A 47 9.17 -22.51 -6.42
N ASP A 48 8.03 -21.94 -6.01
CA ASP A 48 7.28 -20.93 -6.75
C ASP A 48 7.15 -21.28 -8.25
N LEU A 49 6.65 -22.49 -8.55
CA LEU A 49 6.64 -23.06 -9.91
C LEU A 49 5.91 -22.18 -10.95
N GLN A 50 4.94 -21.38 -10.49
CA GLN A 50 4.18 -20.44 -11.33
C GLN A 50 4.78 -19.03 -11.34
N GLY A 51 5.82 -18.77 -10.55
CA GLY A 51 6.46 -17.47 -10.37
C GLY A 51 5.57 -16.41 -9.71
N LEU A 52 4.45 -16.81 -9.10
CA LEU A 52 3.43 -15.90 -8.57
C LEU A 52 3.95 -15.19 -7.34
N THR A 53 4.65 -15.89 -6.45
CA THR A 53 5.21 -15.28 -5.23
C THR A 53 6.24 -14.22 -5.60
N ARG A 54 7.15 -14.52 -6.52
CA ARG A 54 8.16 -13.55 -6.98
C ARG A 54 7.53 -12.32 -7.64
N ARG A 55 6.51 -12.51 -8.48
CA ARG A 55 5.80 -11.40 -9.13
C ARG A 55 5.00 -10.56 -8.13
N MET A 56 4.34 -11.21 -7.17
CA MET A 56 3.61 -10.52 -6.11
C MET A 56 4.55 -9.67 -5.26
N LYS A 57 5.75 -10.17 -4.93
CA LYS A 57 6.78 -9.38 -4.23
C LYS A 57 7.23 -8.16 -5.03
N ALA A 58 7.36 -8.27 -6.34
CA ALA A 58 7.73 -7.13 -7.19
C ALA A 58 6.63 -6.05 -7.19
N VAL A 59 5.36 -6.44 -7.34
CA VAL A 59 4.21 -5.52 -7.25
C VAL A 59 4.10 -4.92 -5.86
N GLY A 60 4.26 -5.72 -4.81
CA GLY A 60 4.23 -5.27 -3.42
C GLY A 60 5.32 -4.23 -3.13
N LYS A 61 6.52 -4.39 -3.69
CA LYS A 61 7.58 -3.37 -3.55
C LYS A 61 7.19 -2.04 -4.19
N ILE A 62 6.56 -2.07 -5.37
CA ILE A 62 6.09 -0.85 -6.03
C ILE A 62 5.06 -0.12 -5.16
N PHE A 63 4.12 -0.86 -4.54
CA PHE A 63 3.16 -0.27 -3.61
C PHE A 63 3.82 0.26 -2.33
N ASP A 64 4.78 -0.49 -1.78
CA ASP A 64 5.52 -0.07 -0.58
C ASP A 64 6.27 1.25 -0.82
N ASP A 65 7.01 1.35 -1.92
CA ASP A 65 7.75 2.55 -2.32
C ASP A 65 6.79 3.72 -2.59
N PHE A 66 5.62 3.45 -3.15
CA PHE A 66 4.59 4.47 -3.39
C PHE A 66 3.98 4.98 -2.09
N PHE A 67 3.52 4.11 -1.20
CA PHE A 67 2.92 4.51 0.07
C PHE A 67 3.91 5.17 1.01
N GLU A 68 5.18 4.77 0.99
CA GLU A 68 6.23 5.45 1.75
C GLU A 68 6.34 6.93 1.33
N LYS A 69 6.35 7.21 0.02
CA LYS A 69 6.34 8.59 -0.49
C LYS A 69 5.10 9.36 -0.03
N ILE A 70 3.92 8.74 -0.06
CA ILE A 70 2.69 9.39 0.43
C ILE A 70 2.83 9.75 1.91
N ILE A 71 3.26 8.81 2.74
CA ILE A 71 3.42 9.03 4.18
C ILE A 71 4.43 10.14 4.44
N ASP A 72 5.58 10.14 3.74
CA ASP A 72 6.60 11.18 3.89
C ASP A 72 6.09 12.56 3.47
N GLU A 73 5.31 12.64 2.40
CA GLU A 73 4.67 13.90 1.98
C GLU A 73 3.73 14.44 3.07
N HIS A 74 2.91 13.58 3.69
CA HIS A 74 1.97 14.00 4.75
C HIS A 74 2.69 14.43 6.02
N ILE A 75 3.80 13.78 6.38
CA ILE A 75 4.62 14.16 7.54
C ILE A 75 5.37 15.48 7.30
N GLN A 76 5.83 15.73 6.08
CA GLN A 76 6.52 16.97 5.72
C GLN A 76 5.56 18.14 5.53
N SER A 77 4.33 17.88 5.06
CA SER A 77 3.27 18.87 5.04
C SER A 77 2.74 19.06 6.46
N ASP A 78 3.32 19.98 7.21
CA ASP A 78 2.84 20.42 8.53
C ASP A 78 1.49 21.16 8.38
N ASN A 79 0.45 20.44 7.93
CA ASN A 79 -0.91 20.92 7.72
C ASN A 79 -1.58 21.08 9.09
N LYS A 80 -1.22 22.17 9.76
CA LYS A 80 -1.80 22.63 11.04
C LYS A 80 -3.26 23.11 10.89
N ASP A 81 -3.80 23.17 9.68
CA ASP A 81 -5.19 23.55 9.45
C ASP A 81 -6.10 22.31 9.47
N ASP A 82 -6.82 22.18 10.58
CA ASP A 82 -7.73 21.08 10.95
C ASP A 82 -8.95 20.86 10.02
N LYS A 83 -9.00 21.55 8.87
CA LYS A 83 -10.20 21.64 8.03
C LYS A 83 -10.25 20.66 6.87
N ASN A 84 -9.14 20.00 6.50
CA ASN A 84 -9.08 19.06 5.37
C ASN A 84 -8.17 17.85 5.66
N LYS A 85 -8.36 17.19 6.80
CA LYS A 85 -7.66 15.92 7.09
C LYS A 85 -8.17 14.81 6.18
N ASP A 86 -7.27 14.05 5.57
CA ASP A 86 -7.58 12.82 4.88
C ASP A 86 -7.33 11.57 5.75
N PHE A 87 -7.51 10.39 5.17
CA PHE A 87 -7.33 9.14 5.90
C PHE A 87 -5.90 8.92 6.41
N VAL A 88 -4.88 9.30 5.63
CA VAL A 88 -3.48 9.16 6.04
C VAL A 88 -3.18 10.11 7.18
N ASP A 89 -3.69 11.36 7.14
CA ASP A 89 -3.56 12.30 8.25
C ASP A 89 -4.16 11.75 9.55
N VAL A 90 -5.36 11.15 9.45
CA VAL A 90 -6.04 10.54 10.61
C VAL A 90 -5.25 9.35 11.14
N MET A 91 -4.73 8.48 10.28
CA MET A 91 -3.91 7.34 10.69
C MET A 91 -2.60 7.79 11.36
N LEU A 92 -1.96 8.84 10.82
CA LEU A 92 -0.75 9.43 11.38
C LEU A 92 -0.99 10.08 12.75
N SER A 93 -2.19 10.63 13.01
CA SER A 93 -2.48 11.20 14.34
C SER A 93 -2.56 10.15 15.47
N PHE A 94 -2.68 8.87 15.12
CA PHE A 94 -2.60 7.77 16.08
C PHE A 94 -1.19 7.19 16.24
N VAL A 95 -0.21 7.61 15.43
CA VAL A 95 1.16 7.11 15.55
C VAL A 95 1.80 7.69 16.82
N GLY A 96 2.19 6.82 17.74
CA GLY A 96 2.86 7.20 18.99
C GLY A 96 1.92 7.66 20.11
N THR A 97 0.60 7.56 19.96
CA THR A 97 -0.33 7.79 21.07
C THR A 97 -0.35 6.58 22.01
N GLU A 98 -0.46 6.83 23.32
CA GLU A 98 -0.62 5.78 24.34
C GLU A 98 -2.10 5.37 24.54
N GLU A 99 -3.02 5.98 23.78
CA GLU A 99 -4.47 5.80 23.95
C GLU A 99 -5.00 4.48 23.37
N SER A 100 -4.24 3.79 22.52
CA SER A 100 -4.62 2.51 21.93
C SER A 100 -3.84 1.35 22.54
N GLU A 101 -4.54 0.25 22.82
CA GLU A 101 -3.94 -1.03 23.26
C GLU A 101 -2.89 -1.56 22.25
N TYR A 102 -3.01 -1.14 20.99
CA TYR A 102 -2.10 -1.47 19.89
C TYR A 102 -1.38 -0.21 19.39
N ARG A 103 -0.06 -0.28 19.26
CA ARG A 103 0.75 0.80 18.66
C ARG A 103 0.60 0.77 17.15
N ILE A 104 0.01 1.82 16.59
CA ILE A 104 -0.03 2.02 15.14
C ILE A 104 1.32 2.57 14.70
N GLU A 105 1.99 1.85 13.80
CA GLU A 105 3.25 2.25 13.19
C GLU A 105 3.09 2.39 11.66
N ARG A 106 4.09 2.98 11.01
CA ARG A 106 4.11 3.16 9.55
C ARG A 106 3.79 1.86 8.76
N PRO A 107 4.31 0.68 9.11
CA PRO A 107 3.97 -0.56 8.39
C PRO A 107 2.47 -0.90 8.45
N ASN A 108 1.80 -0.58 9.56
CA ASN A 108 0.36 -0.81 9.69
C ASN A 108 -0.45 0.10 8.77
N ILE A 109 -0.05 1.37 8.67
CA ILE A 109 -0.69 2.34 7.78
C ILE A 109 -0.58 1.87 6.32
N LYS A 110 0.63 1.50 5.88
CA LYS A 110 0.86 0.96 4.52
C LYS A 110 0.04 -0.30 4.24
N ALA A 111 -0.06 -1.21 5.21
CA ALA A 111 -0.85 -2.43 5.06
C ALA A 111 -2.36 -2.16 4.91
N ILE A 112 -2.89 -1.09 5.52
CA ILE A 112 -4.31 -0.71 5.40
C ILE A 112 -4.59 0.04 4.08
N MET A 113 -3.60 0.73 3.53
CA MET A 113 -3.71 1.44 2.25
C MET A 113 -3.68 0.50 1.02
N LEU A 114 -3.14 -0.72 1.18
CA LEU A 114 -3.00 -1.75 0.14
C LEU A 114 -4.33 -2.46 -0.15
#